data_AF-A0A496CH45-F1
#
_entry.id   AF-A0A496CH45-F1
#
_cell.length_a   1.000
_cell.length_b   1.000
_cell.length_c   1.000
_cell.angle_alpha   90.00
_cell.angle_beta   90.00
_cell.angle_gamma   90.00
#
_symmetry.space_group_name_H-M   'P 1'
#
loop_
_entity.id
_entity.type
_entity.pdbx_description
1 polymer ?
#
loop_
_entity_poly.entity_id
_entity_poly.type
_entity_poly.pdbx_seq_one_letter_code
_entity_poly.pdbx_strand_id
1 'polypeptide(L)' 'MEYQLLFIHKINAQLQLDLNKHNDQYPPIEARTYKSSHDRFLIIDNTEVYHIGASLKDLGKKMFAFSKLELPAHTIIDVL' A
#
# COMPACT_ATOMS: atom_id res chain seq x y z
N MET A 1 16.56 -4.12 -7.52
CA MET A 1 15.26 -3.91 -8.18
C MET A 1 14.29 -3.69 -7.04
N GLU A 2 13.71 -2.50 -6.94
CA GLU A 2 12.76 -2.20 -5.86
C GLU A 2 11.44 -2.93 -6.15
N TYR A 3 10.95 -3.71 -5.19
CA TYR A 3 9.66 -4.39 -5.25
C TYR A 3 8.71 -3.76 -4.24
N GLN A 4 7.56 -3.29 -4.72
CA GLN A 4 6.57 -2.60 -3.88
C GLN A 4 5.21 -3.28 -4.01
N LEU A 5 4.60 -3.61 -2.88
CA LEU A 5 3.30 -4.28 -2.81
C LEU A 5 2.34 -3.49 -1.90
N LEU A 6 1.21 -3.05 -2.46
CA LEU A 6 0.15 -2.33 -1.76
C LEU A 6 -1.07 -3.24 -1.57
N PHE A 7 -1.38 -3.57 -0.32
CA PHE A 7 -2.66 -4.16 0.05
C PHE A 7 -3.68 -3.07 0.35
N ILE A 8 -4.87 -3.18 -0.24
CA ILE A 8 -5.96 -2.21 -0.04
C ILE A 8 -7.33 -2.89 -0.12
N HIS A 9 -8.32 -2.35 0.59
CA HIS A 9 -9.69 -2.86 0.54
C HIS A 9 -10.31 -2.92 -0.86
N LYS A 10 -10.09 -1.87 -1.68
CA LYS A 10 -10.64 -1.75 -3.03
C LYS A 10 -9.74 -0.87 -3.89
N ILE A 11 -9.46 -1.34 -5.10
CA ILE A 11 -8.89 -0.51 -6.17
C ILE A 11 -10.04 0.16 -6.90
N ASN A 12 -10.13 1.48 -6.80
CA ASN A 12 -11.12 2.27 -7.54
C ASN A 12 -10.50 2.83 -8.84
N ALA A 13 -11.33 3.35 -9.75
CA ALA A 13 -10.86 3.84 -11.04
C ALA A 13 -9.79 4.95 -10.93
N GLN A 14 -9.93 5.86 -9.96
CA GLN A 14 -8.95 6.91 -9.73
C GLN A 14 -7.61 6.32 -9.26
N LEU A 15 -7.64 5.42 -8.28
CA LEU A 15 -6.43 4.76 -7.78
C LEU A 15 -5.73 3.96 -8.88
N GLN A 16 -6.49 3.31 -9.78
CA GLN A 16 -5.89 2.62 -10.92
C GLN A 16 -5.14 3.58 -11.85
N LEU A 17 -5.71 4.75 -12.14
CA LEU A 17 -5.04 5.78 -12.93
C LEU A 17 -3.79 6.32 -12.21
N ASP A 18 -3.88 6.53 -10.90
CA ASP A 18 -2.76 6.99 -10.08
C ASP A 18 -1.62 5.96 -10.08
N LEU A 19 -1.94 4.66 -9.94
CA LEU A 19 -0.98 3.55 -10.01
C LEU A 19 -0.33 3.46 -11.39
N ASN A 20 -1.11 3.57 -12.48
CA ASN A 20 -0.56 3.54 -13.83
C ASN A 20 0.43 4.69 -14.03
N LYS A 21 0.02 5.91 -13.67
CA LYS A 21 0.87 7.10 -13.79
C LYS A 21 2.15 7.01 -12.95
N HIS A 22 2.07 6.43 -11.76
CA HIS A 22 3.23 6.16 -10.91
C HIS A 22 4.17 5.14 -11.57
N ASN A 23 3.63 4.00 -12.00
CA ASN A 23 4.40 2.89 -12.55
C ASN A 23 5.05 3.23 -13.91
N ASP A 24 4.53 4.24 -14.62
CA ASP A 24 5.17 4.81 -15.81
C ASP A 24 6.44 5.62 -15.50
N GLN A 25 6.59 6.12 -14.27
CA GLN A 25 7.66 7.06 -13.87
C GLN A 25 8.64 6.48 -12.83
N TYR A 26 8.21 5.49 -12.06
CA TYR A 26 8.93 4.94 -10.91
C TYR A 26 8.86 3.41 -10.91
N PRO A 27 9.67 2.72 -10.09
CA PRO A 27 9.52 1.28 -9.88
C PRO A 27 8.06 0.92 -9.56
N PRO A 28 7.51 -0.13 -10.20
CA PRO A 28 6.09 -0.38 -10.16
C PRO A 28 5.62 -0.80 -8.77
N ILE A 29 4.46 -0.29 -8.37
CA ILE A 29 3.69 -0.78 -7.23
C ILE A 29 2.68 -1.80 -7.74
N GLU A 30 2.80 -3.03 -7.26
CA GLU A 30 1.76 -4.04 -7.40
C GLU A 30 0.67 -3.77 -6.36
N ALA A 31 -0.59 -3.69 -6.77
CA ALA A 31 -1.71 -3.49 -5.84
C ALA A 31 -2.58 -4.76 -5.74
N ARG A 32 -2.80 -5.25 -4.53
CA ARG A 32 -3.66 -6.40 -4.22
C ARG A 32 -4.81 -6.01 -3.33
N THR A 33 -5.98 -6.63 -3.55
CA THR A 33 -7.15 -6.35 -2.73
C THR A 33 -7.25 -7.27 -1.53
N TYR A 34 -7.40 -6.71 -0.32
CA TYR A 34 -7.70 -7.45 0.89
C TYR A 34 -9.00 -6.92 1.53
N LYS A 35 -10.09 -7.69 1.44
CA LYS A 35 -11.42 -7.20 1.81
C LYS A 35 -11.74 -7.28 3.30
N SER A 36 -10.99 -8.08 4.06
CA SER A 36 -11.27 -8.31 5.49
C SER A 36 -10.80 -7.18 6.40
N SER A 37 -10.05 -6.20 5.87
CA SER A 37 -9.66 -4.98 6.59
C SER A 37 -9.86 -3.73 5.73
N HIS A 38 -10.05 -2.60 6.40
CA HIS A 38 -10.04 -1.27 5.78
C HIS A 38 -8.65 -0.61 5.81
N ASP A 39 -7.71 -1.21 6.53
CA ASP A 39 -6.34 -0.77 6.55
C ASP A 39 -5.64 -1.06 5.23
N ARG A 40 -4.60 -0.29 4.95
CA ARG A 40 -3.70 -0.54 3.83
C ARG A 40 -2.33 -0.87 4.36
N PHE A 41 -1.63 -1.74 3.65
CA PHE A 41 -0.25 -2.11 3.96
C PHE A 41 0.60 -1.89 2.72
N LEU A 42 1.66 -1.11 2.84
CA LEU A 42 2.68 -0.98 1.82
C LEU A 42 3.89 -1.81 2.27
N ILE A 43 4.34 -2.70 1.41
CA ILE A 43 5.48 -3.57 1.64
C ILE A 43 6.55 -3.24 0.63
N ILE A 44 7.78 -3.01 1.11
CA ILE A 44 8.94 -2.69 0.28
C ILE A 44 9.96 -3.82 0.41
N ASP A 45 10.40 -4.33 -0.74
CA ASP A 45 11.41 -5.37 -0.89
C ASP A 45 11.15 -6.64 -0.05
N ASN A 46 9.90 -6.92 0.27
CA ASN A 46 9.48 -8.00 1.18
C ASN A 46 10.19 -7.94 2.55
N THR A 47 10.59 -6.76 2.99
CA THR A 47 11.32 -6.56 4.26
C THR A 47 10.66 -5.51 5.13
N GLU A 48 10.28 -4.36 4.56
CA GLU A 48 9.66 -3.27 5.31
C GLU A 48 8.15 -3.29 5.19
N VAL A 49 7.45 -3.02 6.29
CA VAL A 49 5.99 -2.92 6.32
C VAL A 49 5.57 -1.55 6.84
N TYR A 50 4.74 -0.86 6.07
CA TYR A 50 4.09 0.38 6.45
C TYR A 50 2.58 0.16 6.56
N HIS A 51 2.03 0.44 7.73
CA HIS A 51 0.59 0.48 7.99
C HIS A 51 0.04 1.87 7.70
N ILE A 52 -1.08 1.90 6.98
CA ILE A 52 -1.78 3.13 6.62
C ILE A 52 -3.25 2.98 7.04
N GLY A 53 -3.58 3.51 8.22
CA GLY A 53 -4.94 3.49 8.80
C GLY A 53 -5.93 4.50 8.20
N ALA A 54 -5.47 5.44 7.37
CA ALA A 54 -6.32 6.46 6.73
C ALA A 54 -6.48 6.24 5.21
N SER A 55 -7.56 6.76 4.63
CA SER A 55 -7.79 6.64 3.19
C SER A 55 -6.70 7.38 2.40
N LEU A 56 -6.12 6.75 1.36
CA LEU A 56 -5.09 7.37 0.51
C LEU A 56 -5.53 8.71 -0.10
N LYS A 57 -6.83 8.91 -0.32
CA LYS A 57 -7.37 10.18 -0.84
C LYS A 57 -7.20 11.38 0.12
N ASP A 58 -6.99 11.10 1.40
CA ASP A 58 -6.82 12.12 2.45
C ASP A 58 -5.34 12.56 2.57
N LEU A 59 -4.40 11.80 1.97
CA LEU A 59 -2.99 12.16 1.91
C LEU A 59 -2.82 13.53 1.24
N GLY A 60 -2.15 14.46 1.92
CA GLY A 60 -1.94 15.83 1.44
C GLY A 60 -3.16 16.76 1.53
N LYS A 61 -4.33 16.26 1.95
CA LYS A 61 -5.55 17.08 2.15
C LYS A 61 -5.91 17.26 3.62
N LYS A 62 -5.57 16.29 4.46
CA LYS A 62 -5.82 16.29 5.91
C LYS A 62 -4.59 15.75 6.63
N MET A 63 -4.60 15.84 7.97
CA MET A 63 -3.65 15.12 8.79
C MET A 63 -3.70 13.63 8.42
N PHE A 64 -2.54 13.10 8.03
CA PHE A 64 -2.38 11.76 7.52
C PHE A 64 -1.15 11.14 8.19
N ALA A 65 -1.33 10.00 8.84
CA ALA A 65 -0.26 9.27 9.51
C ALA A 65 -0.14 7.87 8.91
N PHE A 66 1.09 7.38 8.91
CA PHE A 66 1.43 5.99 8.63
C PHE A 66 2.45 5.53 9.66
N SER A 67 2.48 4.24 9.92
CA SER A 67 3.36 3.63 10.91
C SER A 67 4.25 2.60 10.23
N LYS A 68 5.56 2.66 10.47
CA LYS A 68 6.44 1.54 10.14
C LYS A 68 6.24 0.46 11.21
N LEU A 69 5.90 -0.76 10.79
CA LEU A 69 5.71 -1.88 11.70
C LEU A 69 7.03 -2.63 11.87
N GLU A 70 7.45 -2.81 13.11
CA GLU A 70 8.66 -3.58 13.47
C GLU A 70 8.34 -5.08 13.52
N LEU A 71 7.98 -5.65 12.37
CA LEU A 71 7.69 -7.07 12.20
C LEU A 71 8.07 -7.55 10.80
N PRO A 72 8.39 -8.84 10.63
CA PRO A 72 8.77 -9.37 9.33
C PRO A 72 7.63 -9.26 8.30
N ALA A 73 7.94 -8.85 7.07
CA ALA A 73 6.92 -8.67 6.04
C ALA A 73 6.09 -9.94 5.75
N HIS A 74 6.70 -11.12 5.83
CA HIS A 74 5.99 -12.39 5.63
C HIS A 74 4.83 -12.58 6.61
N THR A 75 4.95 -12.09 7.85
CA THR A 75 3.88 -12.16 8.86
C THR A 75 2.60 -11.45 8.41
N ILE A 76 2.73 -10.45 7.52
CA ILE A 76 1.59 -9.74 6.93
C ILE A 76 1.20 -10.36 5.60
N ILE A 77 2.16 -10.62 4.71
CA ILE A 77 1.90 -11.20 3.37
C ILE A 77 1.13 -12.52 3.48
N ASP A 78 1.45 -13.36 4.45
CA ASP A 78 0.84 -14.69 4.60
C ASP A 78 -0.61 -14.63 5.11
N VAL A 79 -1.03 -13.47 5.65
CA VAL A 79 -2.36 -13.26 6.26
C VAL A 79 -3.30 -12.47 5.33
N LEU A 80 -2.74 -11.63 4.45
CA LEU A 80 -3.47 -10.74 3.55
C LEU A 80 -3.70 -11.36 2.17
#